data_AF-A0A7C3CRE7-F1
#
_entry.id   AF-A0A7C3CRE7-F1
#
_cell.length_a   1.000
_cell.length_b   1.000
_cell.length_c   1.000
_cell.angle_alpha   90.00
_cell.angle_beta   90.00
_cell.angle_gamma   90.00
#
_symmetry.space_group_name_H-M   'P 1'
#
loop_
_entity.id
_entity.type
_entity.pdbx_description
1 polymer ?
#
loop_
_entity_poly.entity_id
_entity_poly.type
_entity_poly.pdbx_seq_one_letter_code
_entity_poly.pdbx_strand_id
1 'polypeptide(L)'
;MEQQLADVDDIAALERLLDHALLDTMAVDFAVNLGRHTGQMEGARRMLRENILRILEVRFGLPPKRVDALARRLAAIDDISELKRLLDRALQDMTIVDFEARLARLGHLAAEAASN
;
A
#
# COMPACT_ATOMS: atom_id res chain seq x y z
N MET A 1 16.53 -24.53 -60.38
CA MET A 1 15.53 -24.39 -59.29
C MET A 1 16.30 -23.96 -58.06
N GLU A 2 16.54 -22.65 -57.97
CA GLU A 2 17.24 -22.04 -56.83
C GLU A 2 16.22 -21.81 -55.73
N GLN A 3 16.41 -22.53 -54.64
CA GLN A 3 15.71 -22.34 -53.39
C GLN A 3 16.66 -21.60 -52.46
N GLN A 4 16.09 -20.70 -51.65
CA GLN A 4 16.74 -19.96 -50.56
C GLN A 4 17.71 -18.85 -50.94
N LEU A 5 17.29 -17.61 -50.70
CA LEU A 5 17.89 -16.74 -49.68
C LEU A 5 16.89 -15.60 -49.45
N ALA A 6 15.95 -15.80 -48.51
CA ALA A 6 15.37 -14.64 -47.84
C ALA A 6 16.49 -14.07 -46.95
N ASP A 7 16.77 -12.78 -47.10
CA ASP A 7 17.91 -12.08 -46.49
C ASP A 7 18.06 -12.45 -45.01
N VAL A 8 19.24 -12.95 -44.63
CA VAL A 8 19.58 -13.26 -43.23
C VAL A 8 19.50 -12.01 -42.36
N ASP A 9 19.69 -10.83 -42.97
CA ASP A 9 19.53 -9.52 -42.32
C ASP A 9 18.06 -9.18 -42.00
N ASP A 10 17.10 -9.63 -42.82
CA ASP A 10 15.66 -9.44 -42.55
C ASP A 10 15.19 -10.31 -41.38
N ILE A 11 15.73 -11.53 -41.25
CA ILE A 11 15.44 -12.43 -40.12
C ILE A 11 16.00 -11.84 -38.82
N ALA A 12 17.24 -11.37 -38.83
CA ALA A 12 17.85 -10.75 -37.65
C ALA A 12 17.16 -9.42 -37.25
N ALA A 13 16.64 -8.65 -38.21
CA ALA A 13 15.84 -7.46 -37.94
C ALA A 13 14.46 -7.81 -37.36
N LEU A 14 13.82 -8.86 -37.89
CA LEU A 14 12.55 -9.39 -37.37
C LEU A 14 12.69 -9.95 -35.95
N GLU A 15 13.78 -10.65 -35.63
CA GLU A 15 14.06 -11.15 -34.28
C GLU A 15 14.24 -10.00 -33.28
N ARG A 16 14.98 -8.94 -33.64
CA ARG A 16 15.14 -7.75 -32.78
C ARG A 16 13.83 -6.99 -32.57
N LEU A 17 12.99 -6.91 -33.60
CA LEU A 17 11.65 -6.31 -33.50
C LEU A 17 10.74 -7.15 -32.60
N LEU A 18 10.83 -8.48 -32.67
CA LEU A 18 10.09 -9.38 -31.79
C LEU A 18 10.54 -9.24 -30.33
N ASP A 19 11.86 -9.22 -30.09
CA ASP A 19 12.44 -9.08 -28.75
C ASP A 19 12.03 -7.76 -28.09
N HIS A 20 12.04 -6.65 -28.84
CA HIS A 20 11.62 -5.35 -28.34
C HIS A 20 10.11 -5.32 -28.05
N ALA A 21 9.28 -5.88 -28.93
CA ALA A 21 7.82 -5.93 -28.73
C ALA A 21 7.43 -6.83 -27.54
N LEU A 22 8.16 -7.93 -27.33
CA LEU A 22 8.01 -8.81 -26.16
C LEU A 22 8.41 -8.08 -24.87
N LEU A 23 9.54 -7.36 -24.87
CA LEU A 23 9.99 -6.55 -23.73
C LEU A 23 8.98 -5.47 -23.36
N ASP A 24 8.43 -4.75 -24.34
CA ASP A 24 7.42 -3.70 -24.12
C ASP A 24 6.12 -4.29 -23.53
N THR A 25 5.68 -5.43 -24.04
CA THR A 25 4.47 -6.11 -23.54
C THR A 25 4.67 -6.57 -22.09
N MET A 26 5.83 -7.15 -21.76
CA MET A 26 6.15 -7.57 -20.38
C MET A 26 6.28 -6.38 -19.43
N ALA A 27 6.83 -5.25 -19.89
CA ALA A 27 6.93 -4.03 -19.10
C ALA A 27 5.54 -3.44 -18.77
N VAL A 28 4.62 -3.46 -19.73
CA VAL A 28 3.23 -3.05 -19.54
C VAL A 28 2.53 -3.96 -18.53
N ASP A 29 2.64 -5.28 -18.68
CA ASP A 29 2.01 -6.24 -17.76
C ASP A 29 2.56 -6.12 -16.33
N PHE A 30 3.87 -5.91 -16.19
CA PHE A 30 4.49 -5.64 -14.90
C PHE A 30 3.96 -4.36 -14.28
N ALA A 31 3.91 -3.26 -15.04
CA ALA A 31 3.40 -1.97 -14.56
C ALA A 31 1.92 -2.06 -14.13
N VAL A 32 1.10 -2.77 -14.90
CA VAL A 32 -0.33 -3.00 -14.59
C VAL A 32 -0.48 -3.83 -13.31
N ASN A 33 0.29 -4.91 -13.16
CA ASN A 33 0.24 -5.75 -11.97
C ASN A 33 0.76 -5.01 -10.73
N LEU A 34 1.85 -4.26 -10.86
CA LEU A 34 2.36 -3.41 -9.79
C LEU A 34 1.35 -2.34 -9.38
N GLY A 35 0.69 -1.68 -10.35
CA GLY A 35 -0.37 -0.71 -10.11
C GLY A 35 -1.58 -1.33 -9.39
N ARG A 36 -1.97 -2.54 -9.77
CA ARG A 36 -3.08 -3.27 -9.10
C ARG A 36 -2.71 -3.63 -7.66
N HIS A 37 -1.52 -4.16 -7.42
CA HIS A 37 -1.07 -4.53 -6.08
C HIS A 37 -0.92 -3.31 -5.16
N THR A 38 -0.31 -2.23 -5.63
CA THR A 38 -0.18 -0.99 -4.86
C THR A 38 -1.54 -0.37 -4.56
N GLY A 39 -2.45 -0.33 -5.53
CA GLY A 39 -3.82 0.16 -5.34
C GLY A 39 -4.62 -0.67 -4.33
N GLN A 40 -4.48 -1.99 -4.35
CA GLN A 40 -5.11 -2.88 -3.38
C GLN A 40 -4.57 -2.67 -1.96
N MET A 41 -3.24 -2.53 -1.81
CA MET A 41 -2.63 -2.28 -0.51
C MET A 41 -3.07 -0.94 0.07
N GLU A 42 -3.11 0.11 -0.74
CA GLU A 42 -3.56 1.43 -0.27
C GLU A 42 -5.05 1.43 0.09
N GLY A 43 -5.88 0.75 -0.71
CA GLY A 43 -7.29 0.53 -0.38
C GLY A 43 -7.47 -0.21 0.96
N ALA A 44 -6.67 -1.25 1.21
CA ALA A 44 -6.70 -1.99 2.46
C ALA A 44 -6.27 -1.14 3.67
N ARG A 45 -5.20 -0.34 3.54
CA ARG A 45 -4.76 0.60 4.59
C ARG A 45 -5.83 1.62 4.91
N ARG A 46 -6.40 2.24 3.88
CA ARG A 46 -7.47 3.23 4.03
C ARG A 46 -8.67 2.63 4.78
N MET A 47 -9.14 1.46 4.34
CA MET A 47 -10.26 0.77 4.99
C MET A 47 -9.96 0.43 6.45
N LEU A 48 -8.74 -0.01 6.78
CA LEU A 48 -8.34 -0.25 8.18
C LEU A 48 -8.38 1.02 9.01
N ARG A 49 -7.83 2.13 8.51
CA ARG A 49 -7.85 3.43 9.19
C ARG A 49 -9.30 3.89 9.44
N GLU A 50 -10.16 3.80 8.44
CA GLU A 50 -11.59 4.13 8.54
C GLU A 50 -12.33 3.25 9.57
N ASN A 51 -12.06 1.94 9.56
CA ASN A 51 -12.67 1.00 10.52
C ASN A 51 -12.23 1.28 11.95
N ILE A 52 -10.94 1.54 12.19
CA ILE A 52 -10.42 1.92 13.51
C ILE A 52 -11.17 3.15 14.02
N LEU A 53 -11.24 4.21 13.21
CA LEU A 53 -11.92 5.45 13.60
C LEU A 53 -13.39 5.22 13.94
N ARG A 54 -14.11 4.48 13.10
CA ARG A 54 -15.53 4.17 13.32
C ARG A 54 -15.74 3.37 14.60
N ILE A 55 -14.88 2.41 14.90
CA ILE A 55 -14.93 1.64 16.14
C ILE A 55 -14.72 2.56 17.34
N LEU A 56 -13.70 3.41 17.30
CA LEU A 56 -13.41 4.32 18.42
C LEU A 56 -14.52 5.36 18.63
N GLU A 57 -15.06 5.91 17.55
CA GLU A 57 -16.19 6.84 17.57
C GLU A 57 -17.41 6.20 18.24
N VAL A 58 -17.78 4.98 17.84
CA VAL A 58 -18.94 4.26 18.39
C VAL A 58 -18.70 3.82 19.84
N ARG A 59 -17.54 3.22 20.14
CA ARG A 59 -17.25 2.66 21.48
C ARG A 59 -17.10 3.74 22.54
N PHE A 60 -16.50 4.88 22.19
CA PHE A 60 -16.15 5.92 23.16
C PHE A 60 -16.92 7.23 22.98
N GLY A 61 -17.86 7.30 22.03
CA GLY A 61 -18.69 8.48 21.80
C GLY A 61 -17.86 9.72 21.46
N LEU A 62 -16.85 9.57 20.59
CA LEU A 62 -15.88 10.63 20.35
C LEU A 62 -16.50 11.81 19.60
N PRO A 63 -16.22 13.06 20.02
CA PRO A 63 -16.65 14.22 19.25
C PRO A 63 -15.87 14.30 17.92
N PRO A 64 -16.43 14.91 16.86
CA PRO A 64 -15.81 14.98 15.53
C PRO A 64 -14.36 15.50 15.55
N LYS A 65 -14.09 16.54 16.35
CA LYS A 65 -12.74 17.10 16.50
C LYS A 65 -11.70 16.08 16.99
N ARG A 66 -12.09 15.14 17.87
CA ARG A 66 -11.18 14.06 18.32
C ARG A 66 -11.01 13.00 17.24
N VAL A 67 -12.07 12.66 16.51
CA VAL A 67 -12.00 11.73 15.38
C VAL A 67 -11.02 12.26 14.32
N ASP A 68 -11.10 13.55 13.97
CA ASP A 68 -10.20 14.19 13.00
C ASP A 68 -8.73 14.20 13.47
N ALA A 69 -8.50 14.37 14.76
CA ALA A 69 -7.15 14.31 15.33
C ALA A 69 -6.56 12.89 15.25
N LEU A 70 -7.37 11.87 15.56
CA LEU A 70 -6.97 10.47 15.44
C LEU A 70 -6.76 10.07 13.98
N ALA A 71 -7.60 10.55 13.06
CA ALA A 71 -7.48 10.27 11.64
C ALA A 71 -6.14 10.73 11.08
N ARG A 72 -5.72 11.95 11.44
CA ARG A 72 -4.39 12.49 11.06
C ARG A 72 -3.23 11.66 11.61
N ARG A 73 -3.34 11.16 12.84
CA ARG A 73 -2.31 10.31 13.45
C ARG A 73 -2.25 8.93 12.79
N LEU A 74 -3.39 8.33 12.47
CA LEU A 74 -3.48 7.04 11.78
C LEU A 74 -3.01 7.12 10.31
N ALA A 75 -3.18 8.28 9.67
CA ALA A 75 -2.70 8.50 8.30
C ALA A 75 -1.18 8.42 8.19
N ALA A 76 -0.44 8.70 9.26
CA ALA A 76 1.02 8.58 9.30
C ALA A 76 1.54 7.13 9.44
N ILE A 77 0.64 6.14 9.55
CA ILE A 77 1.01 4.72 9.72
C ILE A 77 0.82 3.99 8.39
N ASP A 78 1.92 3.65 7.73
CA ASP A 78 1.91 2.94 6.44
C ASP A 78 2.08 1.43 6.57
N ASP A 79 2.53 0.94 7.72
CA ASP A 79 2.61 -0.50 7.98
C ASP A 79 1.20 -1.07 8.24
N ILE A 80 0.76 -1.92 7.30
CA ILE A 80 -0.52 -2.61 7.37
C ILE A 80 -0.62 -3.55 8.59
N SER A 81 0.49 -4.11 9.05
CA SER A 81 0.55 -4.98 10.22
C SER A 81 0.28 -4.20 11.49
N GLU A 82 0.84 -2.99 11.60
CA GLU A 82 0.54 -2.08 12.71
C GLU A 82 -0.91 -1.60 12.67
N LEU A 83 -1.45 -1.30 11.49
CA LEU A 83 -2.87 -0.98 11.35
C LEU A 83 -3.78 -2.13 11.81
N LYS A 84 -3.45 -3.39 11.49
CA LYS A 84 -4.20 -4.56 11.99
C LYS A 84 -4.11 -4.68 13.52
N ARG A 85 -2.93 -4.51 14.10
CA ARG A 85 -2.76 -4.50 15.56
C ARG A 85 -3.57 -3.39 16.20
N LEU A 86 -3.60 -2.20 15.60
CA LEU A 86 -4.42 -1.09 16.09
C LEU A 86 -5.91 -1.38 15.97
N LEU A 87 -6.36 -2.07 14.94
CA LEU A 87 -7.75 -2.52 14.83
C LEU A 87 -8.15 -3.42 16.00
N ASP A 88 -7.31 -4.41 16.33
CA ASP A 88 -7.55 -5.28 17.49
C ASP A 88 -7.60 -4.48 18.79
N ARG A 89 -6.71 -3.50 18.94
CA ARG A 89 -6.67 -2.62 20.12
C ARG A 89 -7.86 -1.67 20.20
N ALA A 90 -8.36 -1.18 19.07
CA ALA A 90 -9.57 -0.38 19.03
C ALA A 90 -10.79 -1.16 19.56
N LEU A 91 -10.77 -2.49 19.52
CA LEU A 91 -11.80 -3.37 20.09
C LEU A 91 -11.51 -3.78 21.54
N GLN A 92 -10.24 -3.94 21.91
CA GLN A 92 -9.84 -4.51 23.21
C GLN A 92 -9.53 -3.48 24.28
N ASP A 93 -9.03 -2.30 23.90
CA ASP A 93 -8.64 -1.29 24.88
C ASP A 93 -9.90 -0.82 25.63
N MET A 94 -9.76 -0.68 26.95
CA MET A 94 -10.86 -0.37 27.87
C MET A 94 -11.21 1.11 27.85
N THR A 95 -10.24 1.96 27.50
CA THR A 95 -10.42 3.41 27.42
C THR A 95 -9.81 3.96 26.13
N ILE A 96 -10.30 5.12 25.71
CA ILE A 96 -9.67 5.86 24.60
C ILE A 96 -8.23 6.29 24.92
N VAL A 97 -7.92 6.52 26.20
CA VAL A 97 -6.59 6.95 26.64
C VAL A 97 -5.56 5.85 26.42
N ASP A 98 -5.93 4.59 26.69
CA ASP A 98 -5.05 3.43 26.47
C ASP A 98 -4.69 3.29 24.98
N PHE A 99 -5.69 3.47 24.12
CA PHE A 99 -5.51 3.45 22.67
C PHE A 99 -4.62 4.61 22.21
N GLU A 100 -4.90 5.83 22.66
CA GLU A 100 -4.15 7.03 22.30
C GLU A 100 -2.67 6.96 22.75
N ALA A 101 -2.40 6.40 23.92
CA ALA A 101 -1.06 6.17 24.43
C ALA A 101 -0.28 5.17 23.56
N ARG A 102 -0.95 4.11 23.11
CA ARG A 102 -0.33 3.14 22.18
C ARG A 102 -0.05 3.76 20.82
N LEU A 103 -1.01 4.51 20.28
CA LEU A 103 -0.84 5.24 19.03
C LEU A 103 0.31 6.26 19.13
N ALA A 104 0.50 6.90 20.28
CA ALA A 104 1.61 7.84 20.50
C ALA A 104 2.97 7.13 20.49
N ARG A 105 3.08 5.96 21.13
CA ARG A 105 4.32 5.16 21.12
C ARG A 105 4.74 4.76 19.71
N LEU A 106 3.80 4.38 18.85
CA LEU A 106 4.09 4.09 17.45
C LEU A 106 4.64 5.31 16.71
N GLY A 107 4.07 6.49 16.95
CA GLY A 107 4.58 7.74 16.38
C GLY A 107 6.00 8.09 16.84
N HIS A 108 6.33 7.87 18.12
CA HIS A 108 7.67 8.10 18.64
C HIS A 108 8.71 7.14 18.06
N LEU A 109 8.39 5.84 17.98
CA LEU A 109 9.29 4.85 17.39
C LEU A 109 9.60 5.13 15.91
N ALA A 110 8.61 5.61 15.16
CA ALA A 110 8.82 6.02 13.77
C ALA A 110 9.74 7.25 13.65
N ALA A 111 9.61 8.23 14.56
CA ALA A 111 10.47 9.41 14.58
C ALA A 111 11.92 9.09 14.99
N GLU A 112 12.10 8.17 15.94
CA GLU A 112 13.43 7.68 16.35
C GLU A 112 14.12 6.88 15.25
N ALA A 113 13.38 6.03 14.52
CA ALA A 113 13.91 5.27 13.40
C ALA A 113 14.33 6.17 12.21
N ALA A 114 13.69 7.33 12.03
CA ALA A 114 14.03 8.30 10.99
C ALA A 114 15.25 9.19 11.33
N SER A 115 15.75 9.14 12.57
CA SER A 115 16.84 9.98 13.07
C SER A 115 18.19 9.26 13.18
N ASN A 116 18.24 7.97 12.80
CA ASN A 116 19.46 7.15 12.72
C ASN A 116 19.75 6.76 11.26
#